data_AF-A0A0F0CN21-F1
#
_entry.id   AF-A0A0F0CN21-F1
#
_cell.length_a   1.000
_cell.length_b   1.000
_cell.length_c   1.000
_cell.angle_alpha   90.00
_cell.angle_beta   90.00
_cell.angle_gamma   90.00
#
_symmetry.space_group_name_H-M   'P 1'
#
loop_
_entity.id
_entity.type
_entity.pdbx_description
1 polymer ?
#
loop_
_entity_poly.entity_id
_entity_poly.type
_entity_poly.pdbx_seq_one_letter_code
_entity_poly.pdbx_strand_id
1 'polypeptide(L)' 'MIEEGIAVEAVISALQKQAPREVKNTYPVEVKETGLYILTGDCPRCGAPVPAEQRYCWKCGQRLDWSDD' A
#
# COMPACT_ATOMS: atom_id res chain seq x y z
N MET A 1 -25.05 -2.39 27.42
CA MET A 1 -23.63 -2.08 27.15
C MET A 1 -23.11 -2.78 25.88
N ILE A 2 -23.97 -3.04 24.88
CA ILE A 2 -23.55 -3.74 23.63
C ILE A 2 -23.20 -2.72 22.52
N GLU A 3 -23.71 -1.49 22.60
CA GLU A 3 -23.53 -0.45 21.57
C GLU A 3 -22.09 0.08 21.48
N GLU A 4 -21.38 0.19 22.61
CA GLU A 4 -19.99 0.69 22.65
C GLU A 4 -19.00 -0.24 21.93
N GLY A 5 -19.24 -1.56 21.95
CA GLY A 5 -18.35 -2.54 21.33
C GLY A 5 -18.35 -2.49 19.80
N ILE A 6 -19.53 -2.27 19.20
CA ILE A 6 -19.71 -2.26 17.74
C ILE A 6 -18.98 -1.05 17.12
N ALA A 7 -19.00 0.10 17.80
CA ALA A 7 -18.33 1.31 17.33
C ALA A 7 -16.79 1.14 17.27
N VAL A 8 -16.20 0.47 18.26
CA VAL A 8 -14.75 0.25 18.32
C VAL A 8 -14.27 -0.70 17.23
N GLU A 9 -14.99 -1.80 16.98
CA GLU A 9 -14.63 -2.76 15.94
C GLU A 9 -14.71 -2.16 14.52
N ALA A 10 -15.75 -1.36 14.25
CA ALA A 10 -15.89 -0.66 12.99
C ALA A 10 -14.72 0.29 12.73
N VAL A 11 -14.32 1.05 13.75
CA VAL A 11 -13.16 1.97 13.68
C VAL A 11 -11.86 1.20 13.44
N ILE A 12 -11.61 0.11 14.17
CA ILE A 12 -10.40 -0.71 13.97
C ILE A 12 -10.32 -1.24 12.54
N SER A 13 -11.41 -1.79 12.00
CA SER A 13 -11.44 -2.33 10.64
C SER A 13 -11.18 -1.25 9.57
N ALA A 14 -11.65 -0.02 9.80
CA ALA A 14 -11.43 1.10 8.89
C ALA A 14 -9.98 1.63 8.94
N LEU A 15 -9.34 1.59 10.11
CA LEU A 15 -7.98 2.09 10.32
C LEU A 15 -6.89 1.15 9.80
N GLN A 16 -7.18 -0.15 9.61
CA GLN A 16 -6.20 -1.15 9.16
C GLN A 16 -5.44 -0.77 7.88
N LYS A 17 -6.05 0.00 6.97
CA LYS A 17 -5.42 0.45 5.71
C LYS A 17 -4.55 1.70 5.87
N GLN A 18 -4.69 2.43 6.98
CA GLN A 18 -3.99 3.70 7.23
C GLN A 18 -2.60 3.50 7.86
N ALA A 19 -2.39 2.38 8.55
CA ALA A 19 -1.06 1.99 9.00
C ALA A 19 -0.18 1.65 7.77
N PRO A 20 0.99 2.31 7.59
CA PRO A 20 1.92 1.97 6.52
C PRO A 20 2.32 0.50 6.59
N ARG A 21 2.47 -0.11 5.43
CA ARG A 21 3.08 -1.43 5.31
C ARG A 21 4.19 -1.38 4.29
N GLU A 22 5.31 -1.97 4.65
CA GLU A 22 6.48 -2.11 3.80
C GLU A 22 6.13 -2.81 2.49
N VAL A 23 6.57 -2.20 1.39
CA VAL A 23 6.40 -2.75 0.05
C VAL A 23 7.30 -3.97 -0.13
N LYS A 24 6.80 -4.99 -0.82
CA LYS A 24 7.53 -6.24 -1.06
C LYS A 24 8.06 -6.29 -2.48
N ASN A 25 9.10 -7.08 -2.72
CA ASN A 25 9.64 -7.38 -4.06
C ASN A 25 9.81 -6.12 -4.92
N THR A 26 10.80 -5.30 -4.63
CA THR A 26 11.10 -4.12 -5.45
C THR A 26 11.88 -4.51 -6.71
N TYR A 27 11.48 -3.97 -7.86
CA TYR A 27 12.10 -4.22 -9.15
C TYR A 27 11.99 -3.00 -10.07
N PRO A 28 12.99 -2.77 -10.94
CA PRO A 28 12.93 -1.72 -11.94
C PRO A 28 11.98 -2.12 -13.08
N VAL A 29 11.15 -1.18 -13.53
CA VAL A 29 10.24 -1.34 -14.68
C VAL A 29 10.54 -0.25 -15.70
N GLU A 30 10.74 -0.66 -16.96
CA GLU A 30 10.93 0.27 -18.07
C GLU A 30 9.58 0.84 -18.55
N VAL A 31 9.49 2.17 -18.60
CA VAL A 31 8.35 2.91 -19.15
C VAL A 31 8.57 3.06 -20.65
N LYS A 32 7.85 2.27 -21.45
CA LYS A 32 8.02 2.19 -22.91
C LYS A 32 7.92 3.54 -23.64
N GLU A 33 7.15 4.48 -23.10
CA GLU A 33 6.94 5.80 -23.72
C GLU A 33 8.15 6.72 -23.59
N THR A 34 8.91 6.62 -22.48
CA THR A 34 10.03 7.52 -22.17
C THR A 34 11.38 6.80 -22.16
N GLY A 35 11.40 5.47 -22.13
CA GLY A 35 12.59 4.65 -21.92
C GLY A 35 13.17 4.75 -20.50
N LEU A 36 12.46 5.38 -19.57
CA LEU A 36 12.93 5.55 -18.18
C LEU A 36 12.60 4.33 -17.33
N TYR A 37 13.50 4.01 -16.40
CA TYR A 37 13.28 2.96 -15.41
C TYR A 37 12.73 3.57 -14.12
N ILE A 38 11.59 3.06 -13.66
CA ILE A 38 11.00 3.43 -12.36
C ILE A 38 11.05 2.23 -11.42
N LEU A 39 11.29 2.50 -10.13
CA LEU A 39 11.19 1.46 -9.11
C LEU A 39 9.71 1.12 -8.89
N THR A 40 9.39 -0.15 -9.00
CA THR A 40 8.06 -0.71 -8.74
C THR A 40 8.20 -1.77 -7.65
N GLY A 41 7.14 -1.97 -6.87
CA GLY A 41 7.09 -3.01 -5.87
C GLY A 41 5.69 -3.55 -5.69
N ASP A 42 5.60 -4.71 -5.07
CA ASP A 42 4.34 -5.41 -4.86
C ASP A 42 3.67 -4.94 -3.57
N CYS A 43 2.39 -4.57 -3.69
CA CYS A 43 1.59 -4.17 -2.53
C CYS A 43 1.52 -5.32 -1.50
N PRO A 44 1.88 -5.08 -0.22
CA PRO A 44 1.94 -6.13 0.81
C PRO A 44 0.57 -6.68 1.20
N ARG A 45 -0.53 -6.01 0.80
CA ARG A 45 -1.91 -6.42 1.09
C ARG A 45 -2.57 -7.18 -0.05
N CYS A 46 -2.36 -6.79 -1.30
CA CYS A 46 -3.08 -7.36 -2.44
C CYS A 46 -2.21 -7.83 -3.60
N GLY A 47 -0.88 -7.67 -3.52
CA GLY A 47 0.08 -8.11 -4.54
C GLY A 47 0.02 -7.33 -5.85
N ALA A 48 -0.65 -6.18 -5.90
CA ALA A 48 -0.64 -5.35 -7.10
C ALA A 48 0.72 -4.67 -7.26
N PRO A 49 1.24 -4.52 -8.49
CA PRO A 49 2.41 -3.69 -8.74
C PRO A 49 2.06 -2.23 -8.48
N VAL A 50 2.89 -1.55 -7.70
CA VAL A 50 2.75 -0.13 -7.36
C VAL A 50 4.08 0.56 -7.62
N PRO A 51 4.13 1.68 -8.34
CA PRO A 51 5.36 2.44 -8.53
C PRO A 51 5.75 3.17 -7.22
N ALA A 52 7.06 3.34 -7.00
CA ALA A 52 7.64 3.91 -5.77
C ALA A 52 7.18 5.35 -5.45
N GLU A 53 6.68 6.06 -6.46
CA GLU A 53 6.12 7.40 -6.33
C GLU A 53 4.77 7.42 -5.58
N GLN A 54 4.07 6.28 -5.50
CA GLN A 54 2.75 6.19 -4.89
C GLN A 54 2.83 5.82 -3.41
N ARG A 55 2.24 6.67 -2.56
CA ARG A 55 2.11 6.41 -1.11
C ARG A 55 0.99 5.45 -0.73
N TYR A 56 0.08 5.15 -1.65
CA TYR A 56 -1.04 4.25 -1.42
C TYR A 56 -1.21 3.31 -2.61
N CYS A 57 -1.58 2.06 -2.34
CA CYS A 57 -1.91 1.11 -3.40
C CYS A 57 -3.19 1.54 -4.12
N TRP A 58 -3.07 1.90 -5.39
CA TRP A 58 -4.19 2.27 -6.27
C TRP A 58 -5.29 1.18 -6.35
N LYS A 59 -4.95 -0.10 -6.13
CA LYS A 59 -5.91 -1.21 -6.18
C LYS A 59 -6.69 -1.43 -4.90
N CYS A 60 -6.05 -1.32 -3.73
CA CYS A 60 -6.69 -1.73 -2.46
C CYS A 60 -6.73 -0.64 -1.37
N GLY A 61 -6.08 0.51 -1.59
CA GLY A 61 -6.04 1.64 -0.68
C GLY A 61 -5.11 1.48 0.52
N GLN A 62 -4.27 0.43 0.55
CA GLN A 62 -3.27 0.25 1.61
C GLN A 62 -2.22 1.37 1.55
N ARG A 63 -1.96 2.04 2.67
CA ARG A 63 -0.81 2.95 2.79
C ARG A 63 0.49 2.16 2.69
N LEU A 64 1.39 2.63 1.86
CA LEU A 64 2.66 1.97 1.55
C LEU A 64 3.80 2.67 2.27
N ASP A 65 4.75 1.87 2.74
CA ASP A 65 6.04 2.32 3.22
C ASP A 65 7.12 1.85 2.25
N TRP A 66 7.90 2.81 1.74
CA TRP A 66 8.96 2.60 0.76
C TRP A 66 10.35 2.81 1.35
N SER A 67 10.45 2.93 2.68
CA SER A 67 11.71 3.16 3.37
C SER A 67 12.51 1.86 3.43
N ASP A 68 13.75 1.89 2.96
CA ASP A 68 14.81 0.95 3.34
C ASP A 68 15.42 1.54 4.62
N ASP A 69 15.06 1.04 5.81
CA ASP A 69 15.80 1.30 7.04
C ASP A 69 16.60 0.04 7.43
#